data_AF-A0A838RCP7-F1
#
_entry.id   AF-A0A838RCP7-F1
#
_cell.length_a   1.000
_cell.length_b   1.000
_cell.length_c   1.000
_cell.angle_alpha   90.00
_cell.angle_beta   90.00
_cell.angle_gamma   90.00
#
_symmetry.space_group_name_H-M   'P 1'
#
loop_
_entity.id
_entity.type
_entity.pdbx_description
1 polymer ?
#
loop_
_entity_poly.entity_id
_entity_poly.type
_entity_poly.pdbx_seq_one_letter_code
_entity_poly.pdbx_strand_id
1 'polypeptide(L)'
;MTDFPNTPIKLLFVSARPHGSEHIRFQEEHERIKRLLPAPFEVIPVRAASIKELYEAFSEHHPHLFHFAGHGDAREGALLLEGPAGEMEPLVPEALGRLFQTLRAHYSAPYAIFLNACHSQAAAAASAPHVGLVIGMTDALADDAALALATAFYHALPRGSWQGAFEMGRLALPLADLEIPGLLAWEDVPEAPWLGRSVPEAVPAGYQGPVPRARRLMPAARATLVDLLADRYISAPQREALLYEAFYHADPRLHQRLDRAGSPRDFALCLVQV
;
A
#
# COMPACT_ATOMS: atom_id res chain seq x y z
N MET A 1 -0.41 -24.49 5.59
CA MET A 1 -1.46 -23.94 6.47
C MET A 1 -0.76 -23.15 7.57
N THR A 2 -0.46 -21.88 7.31
CA THR A 2 -0.04 -20.95 8.36
C THR A 2 -1.31 -20.38 8.97
N ASP A 3 -1.74 -20.97 10.08
CA ASP A 3 -2.78 -20.42 10.95
C ASP A 3 -2.31 -19.08 11.49
N PHE A 4 -2.62 -17.99 10.79
CA PHE A 4 -2.59 -16.70 11.43
C PHE A 4 -3.83 -16.66 12.37
N PRO A 5 -3.69 -16.35 13.67
CA PRO A 5 -4.80 -16.39 14.64
C PRO A 5 -5.92 -15.42 14.25
N ASN A 6 -7.18 -15.69 14.65
CA ASN A 6 -8.41 -14.91 14.40
C ASN A 6 -8.40 -13.42 14.89
N THR A 7 -7.22 -12.83 15.01
CA THR A 7 -6.88 -11.49 15.48
C THR A 7 -7.10 -10.46 14.38
N PRO A 8 -7.69 -9.29 14.74
CA PRO A 8 -7.93 -8.18 13.80
C PRO A 8 -6.63 -7.57 13.28
N ILE A 9 -6.71 -7.01 12.07
CA ILE A 9 -5.61 -6.27 11.43
C ILE A 9 -5.70 -4.81 11.88
N LYS A 10 -4.93 -4.49 12.90
CA LYS A 10 -4.88 -3.15 13.47
C LYS A 10 -4.12 -2.14 12.60
N LEU A 11 -4.79 -1.04 12.28
CA LEU A 11 -4.23 0.19 11.74
C LEU A 11 -4.19 1.25 12.85
N LEU A 12 -2.99 1.66 13.26
CA LEU A 12 -2.82 2.81 14.13
C LEU A 12 -2.89 4.09 13.28
N PHE A 13 -3.95 4.88 13.48
CA PHE A 13 -4.15 6.17 12.83
C PHE A 13 -3.76 7.28 13.80
N VAL A 14 -2.61 7.91 13.57
CA VAL A 14 -2.11 9.02 14.39
C VAL A 14 -2.43 10.33 13.71
N SER A 15 -3.00 11.27 14.47
CA SER A 15 -3.20 12.64 14.05
C SER A 15 -2.46 13.61 14.97
N ALA A 16 -1.64 14.49 14.39
CA ALA A 16 -0.94 15.55 15.11
C ALA A 16 -1.53 16.91 14.72
N ARG A 17 -1.87 17.74 15.71
CA ARG A 17 -2.37 19.11 15.47
C ARG A 17 -1.69 20.12 16.39
N PRO A 18 -0.43 20.48 16.12
CA PRO A 18 0.25 21.53 16.87
C PRO A 18 -0.50 22.86 16.79
N HIS A 19 -0.44 23.66 17.85
CA HIS A 19 -0.96 25.02 17.88
C HIS A 19 -0.32 25.88 16.78
N GLY A 20 -1.15 26.70 16.12
CA GLY A 20 -0.70 27.59 15.05
C GLY A 20 -0.41 26.91 13.71
N SER A 21 -0.63 25.60 13.59
CA SER A 21 -0.53 24.88 12.31
C SER A 21 -1.77 25.09 11.42
N GLU A 22 -1.60 24.90 10.11
CA GLU A 22 -2.71 24.95 9.16
C GLU A 22 -3.72 23.82 9.43
N HIS A 23 -4.96 24.04 9.00
CA HIS A 23 -6.07 23.15 9.35
C HIS A 23 -6.12 21.91 8.44
N ILE A 24 -5.49 20.82 8.87
CA ILE A 24 -5.63 19.50 8.22
C ILE A 24 -6.96 18.84 8.62
N ARG A 25 -7.65 18.24 7.66
CA ARG A 25 -8.92 17.49 7.87
C ARG A 25 -8.71 16.05 8.34
N PHE A 26 -7.82 15.81 9.30
CA PHE A 26 -7.47 14.47 9.78
C PHE A 26 -8.69 13.68 10.31
N GLN A 27 -9.71 14.37 10.86
CA GLN A 27 -10.94 13.70 11.30
C GLN A 27 -11.73 13.14 10.12
N GLU A 28 -11.82 13.89 9.02
CA GLU A 28 -12.49 13.42 7.82
C GLU A 28 -11.74 12.23 7.21
N GLU A 29 -10.41 12.31 7.18
CA GLU A 29 -9.54 11.23 6.72
C GLU A 29 -9.75 9.95 7.53
N HIS A 30 -9.69 10.04 8.86
CA HIS A 30 -9.97 8.92 9.76
C HIS A 30 -11.31 8.26 9.46
N GLU A 31 -12.40 9.05 9.40
CA GLU A 31 -13.74 8.52 9.16
C GLU A 31 -13.88 7.89 7.77
N ARG A 32 -13.18 8.40 6.74
CA ARG A 32 -13.16 7.77 5.41
C ARG A 32 -12.43 6.44 5.45
N ILE A 33 -11.21 6.40 5.99
CA ILE A 33 -10.39 5.18 6.06
C ILE A 33 -11.13 4.09 6.85
N LYS A 34 -11.69 4.44 8.01
CA LYS A 34 -12.45 3.51 8.85
C LYS A 34 -13.65 2.89 8.13
N ARG A 35 -14.33 3.63 7.24
CA ARG A 35 -15.45 3.11 6.44
C ARG A 35 -15.00 2.19 5.30
N LEU A 36 -13.80 2.39 4.78
CA LEU A 36 -13.27 1.65 3.63
C LEU A 36 -12.63 0.33 4.02
N LEU A 37 -12.10 0.24 5.23
CA LEU A 37 -11.49 -0.97 5.76
C LEU A 37 -12.56 -1.88 6.39
N PRO A 38 -12.91 -3.02 5.76
CA PRO A 38 -13.88 -3.96 6.30
C PRO A 38 -13.26 -4.81 7.42
N ALA A 39 -14.06 -5.64 8.09
CA ALA A 39 -13.49 -6.72 8.90
C ALA A 39 -12.54 -7.60 8.05
N PRO A 40 -11.41 -8.06 8.61
CA PRO A 40 -11.01 -8.01 10.01
C PRO A 40 -10.16 -6.78 10.39
N PHE A 41 -10.17 -5.69 9.61
CA PHE A 41 -9.40 -4.48 9.96
C PHE A 41 -10.02 -3.72 11.14
N GLU A 42 -9.15 -3.16 11.98
CA GLU A 42 -9.52 -2.30 13.11
C GLU A 42 -8.71 -1.01 13.03
N VAL A 43 -9.38 0.14 12.93
CA VAL A 43 -8.73 1.46 12.90
C VAL A 43 -8.73 2.05 14.29
N ILE A 44 -7.54 2.29 14.84
CA ILE A 44 -7.31 2.79 16.19
C ILE A 44 -6.84 4.24 16.08
N PRO A 45 -7.70 5.23 16.38
CA PRO A 45 -7.32 6.63 16.36
C PRO A 45 -6.52 6.99 17.62
N VAL A 46 -5.38 7.64 17.44
CA VAL A 46 -4.61 8.30 18.49
C VAL A 46 -4.48 9.77 18.13
N ARG A 47 -4.91 10.62 19.07
CA ARG A 47 -4.76 12.08 19.00
C ARG A 47 -3.65 12.47 19.95
N ALA A 48 -2.87 13.47 19.55
CA ALA A 48 -1.66 13.89 20.25
C ALA A 48 -0.60 12.79 20.20
N ALA A 49 0.41 13.00 19.38
CA ALA A 49 1.49 12.03 19.28
C ALA A 49 2.80 12.75 19.51
N SER A 50 3.04 13.20 20.73
CA SER A 50 4.43 13.32 21.20
C SER A 50 5.16 11.98 20.97
N ILE A 51 6.49 11.98 20.97
CA ILE A 51 7.26 10.73 20.84
C ILE A 51 6.85 9.72 21.93
N LYS A 52 6.48 10.24 23.11
CA LYS A 52 6.00 9.43 24.23
C LYS A 52 4.71 8.68 23.89
N GLU A 53 3.69 9.41 23.49
CA GLU A 53 2.38 8.82 23.14
C GLU A 53 2.49 7.88 21.94
N LEU A 54 3.38 8.20 21.00
CA LEU A 54 3.64 7.34 19.86
C LEU A 54 4.22 5.98 20.30
N TYR A 55 5.25 5.95 21.16
CA TYR A 55 5.78 4.67 21.64
C TYR A 55 4.75 3.92 22.50
N GLU A 56 3.99 4.63 23.34
CA GLU A 56 2.95 4.01 24.19
C GLU A 56 1.88 3.35 23.33
N ALA A 57 1.43 4.01 22.27
CA ALA A 57 0.45 3.45 21.33
C ALA A 57 0.98 2.22 20.57
N PHE A 58 2.24 2.21 20.13
CA PHE A 58 2.85 1.03 19.51
C PHE A 58 2.97 -0.14 20.49
N SER A 59 3.38 0.15 21.74
CA SER A 59 3.51 -0.85 22.80
C SER A 59 2.16 -1.38 23.29
N GLU A 60 1.10 -0.58 23.28
CA GLU A 60 -0.23 -1.01 23.71
C GLU A 60 -0.96 -1.80 22.61
N HIS A 61 -0.94 -1.29 21.38
CA HIS A 61 -1.81 -1.81 20.34
C HIS A 61 -1.16 -2.85 19.43
N HIS A 62 0.17 -2.85 19.32
CA HIS A 62 0.94 -3.69 18.39
C HIS A 62 0.36 -3.67 16.97
N PRO A 63 0.31 -2.48 16.33
CA PRO A 63 -0.36 -2.32 15.05
C PRO A 63 0.40 -3.00 13.90
N HIS A 64 -0.36 -3.50 12.93
CA HIS A 64 0.19 -4.05 11.70
C HIS A 64 0.44 -2.97 10.65
N LEU A 65 -0.36 -1.90 10.70
CA LEU A 65 -0.28 -0.75 9.82
C LEU A 65 -0.17 0.52 10.66
N PHE A 66 0.61 1.49 10.17
CA PHE A 66 0.69 2.81 10.78
C PHE A 66 0.35 3.88 9.74
N HIS A 67 -0.54 4.80 10.09
CA HIS A 67 -0.87 5.96 9.28
C HIS A 67 -0.64 7.21 10.12
N PHE A 68 0.21 8.12 9.63
CA PHE A 68 0.40 9.44 10.19
C PHE A 68 -0.32 10.47 9.33
N ALA A 69 -1.23 11.23 9.92
CA ALA A 69 -1.91 12.36 9.31
C ALA A 69 -1.49 13.64 10.04
N GLY A 70 -0.66 14.46 9.40
CA GLY A 70 -0.13 15.65 10.04
C GLY A 70 0.78 16.46 9.13
N HIS A 71 1.42 17.46 9.71
CA HIS A 71 2.34 18.32 8.99
C HIS A 71 3.72 17.70 8.90
N GLY A 72 4.47 18.07 7.87
CA GLY A 72 5.89 17.79 7.77
C GLY A 72 6.69 19.08 7.58
N ASP A 73 7.95 19.06 7.96
CA ASP A 73 8.87 20.18 7.78
C ASP A 73 9.76 19.97 6.55
N ALA A 74 9.64 20.89 5.59
CA ALA A 74 10.45 20.90 4.37
C ALA A 74 11.96 21.05 4.62
N ARG A 75 12.37 21.62 5.77
CA ARG A 75 13.79 21.87 6.05
C ARG A 75 14.53 20.63 6.52
N GLU A 76 13.89 19.85 7.38
CA GLU A 76 14.50 18.69 8.05
C GLU A 76 13.89 17.36 7.61
N GLY A 77 12.83 17.38 6.79
CA GLY A 77 12.06 16.20 6.42
C GLY A 77 11.38 15.52 7.60
N ALA A 78 11.20 16.28 8.69
CA ALA A 78 10.66 15.82 9.96
C ALA A 78 9.13 15.75 9.92
N LEU A 79 8.56 14.85 10.71
CA LEU A 79 7.12 14.87 11.02
C LEU A 79 6.90 15.87 12.15
N LEU A 80 5.88 16.71 12.07
CA LEU A 80 5.56 17.67 13.13
C LEU A 80 4.56 17.04 14.09
N LEU A 81 5.05 16.73 15.28
CA LEU A 81 4.29 16.21 16.39
C LEU A 81 3.80 17.33 17.29
N GLU A 82 2.93 16.97 18.24
CA GLU A 82 2.41 17.87 19.25
C GLU A 82 3.21 17.70 20.55
N GLY A 83 3.86 18.77 21.00
CA GLY A 83 4.59 18.81 22.26
C GLY A 83 3.67 18.95 23.48
N PRO A 84 4.22 18.86 24.72
CA PRO A 84 3.42 18.85 25.95
C PRO A 84 2.52 20.08 26.18
N ALA A 85 2.85 21.23 25.59
CA ALA A 85 2.03 22.46 25.63
C ALA A 85 1.31 22.75 24.30
N GLY A 86 1.23 21.76 23.41
CA GLY A 86 0.64 21.85 22.09
C GLY A 86 1.54 22.56 21.06
N GLU A 87 2.81 22.81 21.38
CA GLU A 87 3.79 23.35 20.45
C GLU A 87 4.15 22.34 19.34
N MET A 88 4.81 22.83 18.29
CA MET A 88 5.38 21.95 17.27
C MET A 88 6.62 21.27 17.84
N GLU A 89 6.61 19.94 17.86
CA GLU A 89 7.76 19.12 18.23
C GLU A 89 8.23 18.33 16.99
N PRO A 90 9.38 18.69 16.38
CA PRO A 90 9.89 17.96 15.22
C PRO A 90 10.35 16.55 15.58
N LEU A 91 9.79 15.56 14.91
CA LEU A 91 10.30 14.19 14.88
C LEU A 91 11.14 14.01 13.63
N VAL A 92 12.44 14.24 13.80
CA VAL A 92 13.43 14.15 12.72
C VAL A 92 13.56 12.71 12.19
N PRO A 93 13.95 12.53 10.91
CA PRO A 93 14.05 11.21 10.28
C PRO A 93 14.84 10.18 11.08
N GLU A 94 15.99 10.55 11.66
CA GLU A 94 16.84 9.65 12.43
C GLU A 94 16.16 9.15 13.70
N ALA A 95 15.37 10.00 14.36
CA ALA A 95 14.62 9.63 15.55
C ALA A 95 13.48 8.66 15.22
N LEU A 96 12.78 8.89 14.09
CA LEU A 96 11.75 7.97 13.61
C LEU A 96 12.33 6.61 13.19
N GLY A 97 13.46 6.60 12.49
CA GLY A 97 14.18 5.37 12.14
C GLY A 97 14.57 4.58 13.40
N ARG A 98 15.13 5.26 14.41
CA ARG A 98 15.47 4.63 15.71
C ARG A 98 14.26 4.07 16.45
N LEU A 99 13.11 4.75 16.39
CA LEU A 99 11.86 4.24 16.95
C LEU A 99 11.50 2.90 16.30
N PHE A 100 11.44 2.82 14.98
CA PHE A 100 11.11 1.57 14.29
C PHE A 100 12.18 0.49 14.45
N GLN A 101 13.45 0.86 14.49
CA GLN A 101 14.54 -0.07 14.80
C GLN A 101 14.32 -0.74 16.17
N THR A 102 13.96 0.05 17.17
CA THR A 102 13.72 -0.41 18.54
C THR A 102 12.46 -1.26 18.62
N LEU A 103 11.38 -0.86 17.95
CA LEU A 103 10.15 -1.65 17.84
C LEU A 103 10.40 -3.00 17.18
N ARG A 104 11.20 -3.05 16.10
CA ARG A 104 11.56 -4.30 15.42
C ARG A 104 12.42 -5.20 16.29
N ALA A 105 13.36 -4.63 17.06
CA ALA A 105 14.31 -5.40 17.87
C ALA A 105 13.68 -5.98 19.15
N HIS A 106 12.70 -5.29 19.74
CA HIS A 106 12.20 -5.60 21.09
C HIS A 106 10.70 -5.85 21.18
N TYR A 107 9.92 -5.46 20.16
CA TYR A 107 8.47 -5.51 20.17
C TYR A 107 7.94 -6.03 18.82
N SER A 108 6.90 -5.38 18.28
CA SER A 108 6.37 -5.59 16.94
C SER A 108 6.42 -4.26 16.19
N ALA A 109 7.07 -4.25 15.04
CA ALA A 109 7.05 -3.13 14.11
C ALA A 109 5.91 -3.32 13.09
N PRO A 110 5.29 -2.23 12.60
CA PRO A 110 4.26 -2.34 11.57
C PRO A 110 4.86 -2.89 10.27
N TYR A 111 4.06 -3.63 9.51
CA TYR A 111 4.43 -4.12 8.18
C TYR A 111 4.50 -2.98 7.17
N ALA A 112 3.57 -2.02 7.28
CA ALA A 112 3.53 -0.87 6.39
C ALA A 112 3.22 0.42 7.13
N ILE A 113 3.82 1.49 6.63
CA ILE A 113 3.66 2.85 7.12
C ILE A 113 3.17 3.73 5.97
N PHE A 114 2.20 4.59 6.27
CA PHE A 114 1.76 5.68 5.41
C PHE A 114 2.04 7.01 6.14
N LEU A 115 3.03 7.76 5.67
CA LEU A 115 3.34 9.10 6.18
C LEU A 115 2.61 10.14 5.33
N ASN A 116 1.37 10.47 5.71
CA ASN A 116 0.59 11.52 5.05
C ASN A 116 0.98 12.89 5.60
N ALA A 117 2.21 13.29 5.27
CA ALA A 117 2.80 14.56 5.64
C ALA A 117 3.71 15.05 4.51
N CYS A 118 3.63 16.35 4.20
CA CYS A 118 4.46 17.00 3.18
C CYS A 118 5.96 16.78 3.46
N HIS A 119 6.75 16.57 2.42
CA HIS A 119 8.22 16.38 2.53
C HIS A 119 8.68 15.26 3.49
N SER A 120 7.84 14.25 3.73
CA SER A 120 8.14 13.11 4.61
C SER A 120 9.06 12.04 3.98
N GLN A 121 9.60 12.26 2.77
CA GLN A 121 10.48 11.30 2.10
C GLN A 121 11.72 10.91 2.93
N ALA A 122 12.34 11.87 3.62
CA ALA A 122 13.50 11.58 4.46
C ALA A 122 13.12 10.68 5.65
N ALA A 123 12.01 11.01 6.33
CA ALA A 123 11.43 10.17 7.38
C ALA A 123 11.06 8.76 6.88
N ALA A 124 10.54 8.67 5.65
CA ALA A 124 10.25 7.39 5.01
C ALA A 124 11.52 6.57 4.76
N ALA A 125 12.56 7.19 4.21
CA ALA A 125 13.84 6.55 3.94
C ALA A 125 14.54 6.05 5.22
N ALA A 126 14.49 6.82 6.31
CA ALA A 126 15.04 6.42 7.59
C ALA A 126 14.25 5.27 8.26
N SER A 127 12.94 5.17 7.95
CA SER A 127 12.07 4.12 8.49
C SER A 127 12.16 2.81 7.72
N ALA A 128 12.34 2.87 6.40
CA ALA A 128 12.29 1.72 5.50
C ALA A 128 13.18 0.53 5.94
N PRO A 129 14.42 0.69 6.41
CA PRO A 129 15.24 -0.43 6.89
C PRO A 129 14.65 -1.24 8.05
N HIS A 130 13.67 -0.67 8.76
CA HIS A 130 13.14 -1.20 9.99
C HIS A 130 11.69 -1.68 9.87
N VAL A 131 11.05 -1.44 8.72
CA VAL A 131 9.68 -1.87 8.44
C VAL A 131 9.58 -2.47 7.04
N GLY A 132 8.47 -3.10 6.68
CA GLY A 132 8.34 -3.70 5.35
C GLY A 132 8.23 -2.65 4.25
N LEU A 133 7.27 -1.76 4.38
CA LEU A 133 6.88 -0.82 3.33
C LEU A 133 6.59 0.56 3.91
N VAL A 134 7.03 1.62 3.23
CA VAL A 134 6.78 3.00 3.63
C VAL A 134 6.33 3.83 2.45
N ILE A 135 5.20 4.50 2.61
CA ILE A 135 4.75 5.58 1.72
C ILE A 135 5.12 6.90 2.39
N GLY A 136 5.75 7.80 1.64
CA GLY A 136 6.04 9.17 2.07
C GLY A 136 5.97 10.15 0.91
N MET A 137 6.02 11.44 1.19
CA MET A 137 5.86 12.51 0.20
C MET A 137 7.19 13.22 -0.07
N THR A 138 7.55 13.40 -1.33
CA THR A 138 8.76 14.14 -1.74
C THR A 138 8.58 15.65 -1.66
N ASP A 139 7.34 16.12 -1.85
CA ASP A 139 6.96 17.54 -1.87
C ASP A 139 5.67 17.77 -1.04
N ALA A 140 5.19 19.01 -1.06
CA ALA A 140 3.89 19.38 -0.53
C ALA A 140 2.75 18.82 -1.39
N LEU A 141 1.73 18.26 -0.74
CA LEU A 141 0.53 17.76 -1.38
C LEU A 141 -0.68 18.48 -0.80
N ALA A 142 -1.53 19.04 -1.64
CA ALA A 142 -2.72 19.74 -1.18
C ALA A 142 -3.65 18.81 -0.39
N ASP A 143 -4.31 19.33 0.67
CA ASP A 143 -5.18 18.55 1.56
C ASP A 143 -6.22 17.68 0.84
N ASP A 144 -6.86 18.17 -0.23
CA ASP A 144 -7.82 17.39 -1.01
C ASP A 144 -7.16 16.22 -1.76
N ALA A 145 -5.96 16.44 -2.28
CA ALA A 145 -5.18 15.44 -2.99
C ALA A 145 -4.63 14.39 -2.02
N ALA A 146 -4.11 14.80 -0.87
CA ALA A 146 -3.66 13.92 0.21
C ALA A 146 -4.80 13.02 0.72
N LEU A 147 -5.99 13.58 0.92
CA LEU A 147 -7.18 12.84 1.31
C LEU A 147 -7.61 11.84 0.23
N ALA A 148 -7.57 12.24 -1.05
CA ALA A 148 -7.91 11.37 -2.18
C ALA A 148 -6.94 10.19 -2.32
N LEU A 149 -5.64 10.45 -2.19
CA LEU A 149 -4.57 9.46 -2.19
C LEU A 149 -4.78 8.40 -1.10
N ALA A 150 -4.94 8.83 0.16
CA ALA A 150 -5.17 7.91 1.27
C ALA A 150 -6.48 7.12 1.10
N THR A 151 -7.56 7.79 0.70
CA THR A 151 -8.87 7.16 0.46
C THR A 151 -8.76 6.04 -0.59
N ALA A 152 -8.15 6.31 -1.74
CA ALA A 152 -8.03 5.32 -2.80
C ALA A 152 -7.08 4.17 -2.43
N PHE A 153 -5.99 4.46 -1.72
CA PHE A 153 -5.09 3.45 -1.16
C PHE A 153 -5.82 2.48 -0.23
N TYR A 154 -6.49 2.97 0.82
CA TYR A 154 -7.17 2.13 1.79
C TYR A 154 -8.44 1.45 1.25
N HIS A 155 -9.03 1.97 0.18
CA HIS A 155 -10.10 1.26 -0.55
C HIS A 155 -9.57 0.01 -1.26
N ALA A 156 -8.40 0.10 -1.89
CA ALA A 156 -7.80 -1.00 -2.65
C ALA A 156 -7.07 -2.02 -1.77
N LEU A 157 -6.52 -1.57 -0.63
CA LEU A 157 -5.67 -2.37 0.25
C LEU A 157 -6.24 -3.74 0.66
N PRO A 158 -7.53 -3.89 1.05
CA PRO A 158 -8.06 -5.18 1.50
C PRO A 158 -8.10 -6.27 0.41
N ARG A 159 -8.04 -5.88 -0.87
CA ARG A 159 -8.26 -6.77 -2.02
C ARG A 159 -7.06 -6.86 -2.96
N GLY A 160 -6.04 -6.05 -2.73
CA GLY A 160 -4.91 -5.89 -3.63
C GLY A 160 -3.57 -6.07 -2.93
N SER A 161 -2.52 -6.11 -3.74
CA SER A 161 -1.15 -6.00 -3.25
C SER A 161 -0.88 -4.57 -2.75
N TRP A 162 0.18 -4.41 -1.98
CA TRP A 162 0.66 -3.09 -1.56
C TRP A 162 0.91 -2.15 -2.75
N GLN A 163 1.57 -2.67 -3.80
CA GLN A 163 1.84 -1.93 -5.03
C GLN A 163 0.52 -1.52 -5.70
N GLY A 164 -0.43 -2.47 -5.83
CA GLY A 164 -1.72 -2.18 -6.45
C GLY A 164 -2.49 -1.11 -5.68
N ALA A 165 -2.50 -1.18 -4.34
CA ALA A 165 -3.11 -0.16 -3.51
C ALA A 165 -2.42 1.21 -3.66
N PHE A 166 -1.08 1.23 -3.75
CA PHE A 166 -0.30 2.44 -3.98
C PHE A 166 -0.61 3.08 -5.33
N GLU A 167 -0.62 2.30 -6.42
CA GLU A 167 -0.98 2.83 -7.74
C GLU A 167 -2.43 3.31 -7.80
N MET A 168 -3.37 2.61 -7.15
CA MET A 168 -4.75 3.10 -7.02
C MET A 168 -4.82 4.44 -6.28
N GLY A 169 -3.98 4.62 -5.26
CA GLY A 169 -3.77 5.89 -4.59
C GLY A 169 -3.30 6.98 -5.55
N ARG A 170 -2.23 6.72 -6.31
CA ARG A 170 -1.67 7.68 -7.28
C ARG A 170 -2.67 8.06 -8.36
N LEU A 171 -3.46 7.11 -8.86
CA LEU A 171 -4.49 7.38 -9.86
C LEU A 171 -5.59 8.35 -9.39
N ALA A 172 -5.75 8.53 -8.07
CA ALA A 172 -6.68 9.51 -7.51
C ALA A 172 -6.11 10.94 -7.48
N LEU A 173 -4.84 11.13 -7.83
CA LEU A 173 -4.17 12.42 -7.83
C LEU A 173 -4.25 13.13 -9.20
N PRO A 174 -4.14 14.47 -9.22
CA PRO A 174 -3.85 15.21 -10.44
C PRO A 174 -2.56 14.72 -11.11
N LEU A 175 -2.50 14.81 -12.44
CA LEU A 175 -1.32 14.38 -13.22
C LEU A 175 -0.02 15.05 -12.76
N ALA A 176 -0.10 16.31 -12.32
CA ALA A 176 1.05 17.08 -11.82
C ALA A 176 1.61 16.54 -10.49
N ASP A 177 0.81 15.78 -9.74
CA ASP A 177 1.13 15.36 -8.37
C ASP A 177 1.52 13.87 -8.27
N LEU A 178 1.51 13.13 -9.40
CA LEU A 178 1.75 11.67 -9.43
C LEU A 178 3.14 11.26 -8.91
N GLU A 179 4.12 12.15 -8.98
CA GLU A 179 5.51 11.90 -8.56
C GLU A 179 5.78 12.33 -7.10
N ILE A 180 4.79 12.92 -6.43
CA ILE A 180 4.90 13.38 -5.03
C ILE A 180 4.92 12.19 -4.06
N PRO A 181 3.95 11.26 -4.07
CA PRO A 181 4.01 10.09 -3.20
C PRO A 181 5.05 9.09 -3.72
N GLY A 182 5.96 8.68 -2.84
CA GLY A 182 6.96 7.65 -3.08
C GLY A 182 6.67 6.39 -2.26
N LEU A 183 6.95 5.22 -2.84
CA LEU A 183 6.87 3.94 -2.16
C LEU A 183 8.28 3.36 -1.98
N LEU A 184 8.65 3.10 -0.73
CA LEU A 184 9.91 2.45 -0.37
C LEU A 184 9.58 1.06 0.20
N ALA A 185 10.12 0.02 -0.42
CA ALA A 185 10.02 -1.35 0.09
C ALA A 185 11.40 -1.82 0.55
N TRP A 186 11.45 -2.48 1.70
CA TRP A 186 12.65 -3.13 2.21
C TRP A 186 12.61 -4.63 1.92
N GLU A 187 13.78 -5.26 1.80
CA GLU A 187 13.88 -6.68 1.46
C GLU A 187 13.02 -7.54 2.42
N ASP A 188 12.34 -8.55 1.86
CA ASP A 188 11.46 -9.52 2.54
C ASP A 188 10.06 -9.03 3.01
N VAL A 189 9.43 -8.03 2.36
CA VAL A 189 8.02 -7.70 2.67
C VAL A 189 7.12 -8.91 2.37
N PRO A 190 6.42 -9.48 3.38
CA PRO A 190 5.45 -10.53 3.12
C PRO A 190 4.35 -10.00 2.20
N GLU A 191 3.82 -10.84 1.30
CA GLU A 191 2.54 -10.53 0.67
C GLU A 191 1.54 -10.12 1.76
N ALA A 192 0.74 -9.08 1.48
CA ALA A 192 -0.18 -8.48 2.44
C ALA A 192 -0.88 -9.61 3.21
N PRO A 193 -0.61 -9.80 4.52
CA PRO A 193 -0.87 -11.08 5.21
C PRO A 193 -2.37 -11.43 5.29
N TRP A 194 -3.23 -10.50 4.91
CA TRP A 194 -4.66 -10.67 4.76
C TRP A 194 -5.13 -11.19 3.40
N LEU A 195 -4.30 -11.16 2.34
CA LEU A 195 -4.63 -11.71 1.02
C LEU A 195 -4.92 -13.23 1.08
N GLY A 196 -4.45 -13.93 2.11
CA GLY A 196 -4.76 -15.34 2.37
C GLY A 196 -5.98 -15.60 3.28
N ARG A 197 -6.62 -14.55 3.80
CA ARG A 197 -7.79 -14.65 4.68
C ARG A 197 -9.03 -14.28 3.89
N SER A 198 -9.71 -15.31 3.39
CA SER A 198 -10.97 -15.24 2.63
C SER A 198 -10.91 -14.46 1.31
N VAL A 199 -10.18 -15.01 0.34
CA VAL A 199 -10.69 -15.03 -1.04
C VAL A 199 -11.73 -16.16 -1.09
N PRO A 200 -12.96 -15.96 -1.59
CA PRO A 200 -13.89 -17.06 -1.81
C PRO A 200 -13.22 -18.12 -2.70
N GLU A 201 -13.08 -19.33 -2.16
CA GLU A 201 -12.53 -20.47 -2.86
C GLU A 201 -13.56 -20.97 -3.89
N ALA A 202 -13.29 -20.74 -5.19
CA ALA A 202 -13.74 -21.61 -6.28
C ALA A 202 -13.18 -21.16 -7.65
N VAL A 203 -12.08 -21.80 -8.09
CA VAL A 203 -11.94 -22.19 -9.49
C VAL A 203 -12.03 -23.72 -9.49
N PRO A 204 -13.01 -24.35 -10.16
CA PRO A 204 -13.14 -25.81 -10.12
C PRO A 204 -11.97 -26.46 -10.85
N ALA A 205 -11.27 -27.36 -10.18
CA ALA A 205 -10.23 -28.17 -10.78
C ALA A 205 -10.84 -29.20 -11.75
N GLY A 206 -10.51 -29.07 -13.03
CA GLY A 206 -10.71 -30.12 -14.04
C GLY A 206 -11.51 -29.68 -15.26
N TYR A 207 -10.80 -29.25 -16.32
CA TYR A 207 -11.41 -29.12 -17.65
C TYR A 207 -10.44 -29.64 -18.73
N GLN A 208 -10.91 -30.64 -19.48
CA GLN A 208 -10.25 -31.24 -20.65
C GLN A 208 -11.01 -30.86 -21.93
N GLY A 209 -10.92 -29.61 -22.37
CA GLY A 209 -11.58 -29.14 -23.60
C GLY A 209 -10.63 -28.54 -24.64
N PRO A 210 -11.08 -28.35 -25.89
CA PRO A 210 -10.21 -28.05 -27.02
C PRO A 210 -9.63 -26.63 -26.99
N VAL A 211 -8.34 -26.52 -27.36
CA VAL A 211 -7.56 -25.26 -27.42
C VAL A 211 -8.12 -24.32 -28.50
N PRO A 212 -8.60 -23.09 -28.18
CA PRO A 212 -9.14 -22.17 -29.18
C PRO A 212 -8.04 -21.32 -29.86
N ARG A 213 -8.04 -21.28 -31.20
CA ARG A 213 -7.16 -20.43 -32.01
C ARG A 213 -7.52 -18.94 -31.88
N ALA A 214 -6.59 -18.11 -31.44
CA ALA A 214 -6.75 -16.66 -31.36
C ALA A 214 -6.48 -15.97 -32.70
N ARG A 215 -7.27 -14.92 -33.05
CA ARG A 215 -6.93 -13.96 -34.11
C ARG A 215 -5.65 -13.19 -33.75
N ARG A 216 -4.89 -12.76 -34.78
CA ARG A 216 -3.60 -12.04 -34.65
C ARG A 216 -3.70 -10.85 -33.70
N LEU A 217 -2.83 -10.85 -32.67
CA LEU A 217 -2.54 -9.68 -31.84
C LEU A 217 -1.89 -8.56 -32.66
N MET A 218 -2.10 -7.31 -32.23
CA MET A 218 -1.30 -6.18 -32.72
C MET A 218 0.19 -6.38 -32.36
N PRO A 219 1.14 -6.00 -33.23
CA PRO A 219 2.57 -6.24 -33.01
C PRO A 219 3.12 -5.70 -31.69
N ALA A 220 2.70 -4.50 -31.26
CA ALA A 220 3.15 -3.89 -30.01
C ALA A 220 2.67 -4.68 -28.78
N ALA A 221 1.40 -5.09 -28.75
CA ALA A 221 0.85 -5.91 -27.66
C ALA A 221 1.51 -7.30 -27.59
N ARG A 222 1.86 -7.87 -28.76
CA ARG A 222 2.61 -9.13 -28.82
C ARG A 222 4.02 -8.97 -28.25
N ALA A 223 4.73 -7.89 -28.59
CA ALA A 223 6.07 -7.63 -28.06
C ALA A 223 6.05 -7.48 -26.53
N THR A 224 5.13 -6.68 -25.98
CA THR A 224 4.96 -6.51 -24.52
C THR A 224 4.67 -7.85 -23.81
N LEU A 225 3.83 -8.71 -24.40
CA LEU A 225 3.56 -10.03 -23.84
C LEU A 225 4.78 -10.96 -23.89
N VAL A 226 5.56 -10.91 -24.98
CA VAL A 226 6.80 -11.68 -25.10
C VAL A 226 7.81 -11.24 -24.06
N ASP A 227 7.98 -9.93 -23.87
CA ASP A 227 8.91 -9.37 -22.88
C ASP A 227 8.49 -9.78 -21.46
N LEU A 228 7.22 -9.62 -21.10
CA LEU A 228 6.67 -10.01 -19.81
C LEU A 228 6.76 -11.53 -19.54
N LEU A 229 6.60 -12.36 -20.58
CA LEU A 229 6.74 -13.82 -20.48
C LEU A 229 8.21 -14.26 -20.32
N ALA A 230 9.14 -13.52 -20.93
CA ALA A 230 10.57 -13.81 -20.91
C ALA A 230 11.31 -13.19 -19.72
N ASP A 231 10.71 -12.21 -19.04
CA ASP A 231 11.35 -11.49 -17.94
C ASP A 231 11.63 -12.42 -16.75
N ARG A 232 12.92 -12.65 -16.49
CA ARG A 232 13.41 -13.54 -15.42
C ARG A 232 13.43 -12.87 -14.05
N TYR A 233 13.27 -11.55 -14.00
CA TYR A 233 13.24 -10.77 -12.76
C TYR A 233 11.84 -10.70 -12.17
N ILE A 234 10.82 -11.09 -12.93
CA ILE A 234 9.43 -11.20 -12.47
C ILE A 234 9.15 -12.65 -12.05
N SER A 235 8.74 -12.83 -10.80
CA SER A 235 8.36 -14.16 -10.28
C SER A 235 7.14 -14.72 -11.02
N ALA A 236 6.97 -16.04 -11.02
CA ALA A 236 5.83 -16.66 -11.70
C ALA A 236 4.46 -16.14 -11.21
N PRO A 237 4.23 -15.92 -9.90
CA PRO A 237 2.99 -15.31 -9.40
C PRO A 237 2.80 -13.85 -9.82
N GLN A 238 3.86 -13.03 -9.81
CA GLN A 238 3.79 -11.63 -10.26
C GLN A 238 3.48 -11.55 -11.76
N ARG A 239 4.07 -12.44 -12.56
CA ARG A 239 3.81 -12.54 -13.99
C ARG A 239 2.35 -12.92 -14.26
N GLU A 240 1.83 -13.88 -13.51
CA GLU A 240 0.42 -14.28 -13.53
C GLU A 240 -0.51 -13.09 -13.25
N ALA A 241 -0.24 -12.32 -12.19
CA ALA A 241 -1.05 -11.16 -11.82
C ALA A 241 -1.01 -10.06 -12.88
N LEU A 242 0.17 -9.71 -13.40
CA LEU A 242 0.32 -8.69 -14.45
C LEU A 242 -0.41 -9.09 -15.74
N LEU A 243 -0.36 -10.38 -16.10
CA LEU A 243 -1.10 -10.90 -17.23
C LEU A 243 -2.60 -10.89 -16.98
N TYR A 244 -3.05 -11.26 -15.78
CA TYR A 244 -4.46 -11.20 -15.40
C TYR A 244 -5.00 -9.79 -15.55
N GLU A 245 -4.34 -8.81 -14.94
CA GLU A 245 -4.68 -7.38 -15.02
C GLU A 245 -4.72 -6.89 -16.47
N ALA A 246 -3.67 -7.22 -17.25
CA ALA A 246 -3.60 -6.82 -18.66
C ALA A 246 -4.76 -7.40 -19.49
N PHE A 247 -5.18 -8.63 -19.26
CA PHE A 247 -6.28 -9.24 -20.01
C PHE A 247 -7.66 -8.85 -19.50
N TYR A 248 -7.80 -8.67 -18.19
CA TYR A 248 -9.07 -8.34 -17.57
C TYR A 248 -9.46 -6.88 -17.83
N HIS A 249 -8.49 -5.96 -17.89
CA HIS A 249 -8.75 -4.55 -18.18
C HIS A 249 -8.76 -4.19 -19.67
N ALA A 250 -8.17 -5.02 -20.55
CA ALA A 250 -8.08 -4.69 -21.97
C ALA A 250 -9.38 -4.91 -22.77
N ASP A 251 -10.07 -6.03 -22.57
CA ASP A 251 -11.33 -6.32 -23.27
C ASP A 251 -12.15 -7.34 -22.46
N PRO A 252 -13.38 -7.01 -22.00
CA PRO A 252 -14.27 -7.92 -21.28
C PRO A 252 -14.57 -9.23 -22.03
N ARG A 253 -14.43 -9.27 -23.36
CA ARG A 253 -14.58 -10.49 -24.17
C ARG A 253 -13.42 -11.47 -23.99
N LEU A 254 -12.32 -11.04 -23.40
CA LEU A 254 -11.18 -11.89 -23.06
C LEU A 254 -11.38 -12.62 -21.74
N HIS A 255 -12.27 -12.16 -20.86
CA HIS A 255 -12.52 -12.81 -19.55
C HIS A 255 -12.90 -14.28 -19.71
N GLN A 256 -13.93 -14.57 -20.52
CA GLN A 256 -14.33 -15.95 -20.82
C GLN A 256 -13.23 -16.79 -21.50
N ARG A 257 -12.26 -16.15 -22.15
CA ARG A 257 -11.15 -16.84 -22.83
C ARG A 257 -9.98 -17.08 -21.87
N LEU A 258 -9.74 -16.14 -20.96
CA LEU A 258 -8.77 -16.21 -19.87
C LEU A 258 -9.17 -17.31 -18.88
N ASP A 259 -10.44 -17.33 -18.48
CA ASP A 259 -11.04 -18.34 -17.60
C ASP A 259 -10.90 -19.77 -18.18
N ARG A 260 -10.84 -19.90 -19.51
CA ARG A 260 -10.69 -21.18 -20.22
C ARG A 260 -9.24 -21.65 -20.40
N ALA A 261 -8.26 -20.75 -20.25
CA ALA A 261 -6.86 -21.06 -20.51
C ALA A 261 -6.14 -21.72 -19.31
N GLY A 262 -6.81 -21.86 -18.17
CA GLY A 262 -6.26 -22.44 -16.95
C GLY A 262 -5.37 -21.47 -16.17
N SER A 263 -4.62 -20.61 -16.87
CA SER A 263 -3.85 -19.52 -16.27
C SER A 263 -3.67 -18.34 -17.25
N PRO A 264 -3.60 -17.08 -16.76
CA PRO A 264 -3.17 -15.93 -17.55
C PRO A 264 -1.88 -16.14 -18.34
N ARG A 265 -0.91 -16.85 -17.76
CA ARG A 265 0.33 -17.21 -18.47
C ARG A 265 0.09 -18.11 -19.67
N ASP A 266 -0.73 -19.14 -19.53
CA ASP A 266 -1.02 -20.07 -20.63
C ASP A 266 -1.84 -19.38 -21.73
N PHE A 267 -2.72 -18.45 -21.34
CA PHE A 267 -3.43 -17.60 -22.29
C PHE A 267 -2.48 -16.71 -23.09
N ALA A 268 -1.53 -16.06 -22.42
CA ALA A 268 -0.51 -15.23 -23.06
C ALA A 268 0.39 -16.04 -24.01
N LEU A 269 0.83 -17.23 -23.59
CA LEU A 269 1.61 -18.15 -24.43
C LEU A 269 0.86 -18.55 -25.70
N CYS A 270 -0.44 -18.84 -25.60
CA CYS A 270 -1.27 -19.13 -26.77
C CYS A 270 -1.37 -17.95 -27.73
N LEU A 271 -1.37 -16.71 -27.23
CA LEU A 271 -1.48 -15.51 -28.04
C LEU A 271 -0.17 -15.15 -28.78
N VAL A 272 1.00 -15.44 -28.19
CA VAL A 272 2.31 -15.14 -28.79
C VAL A 272 2.82 -16.24 -29.73
N GLN A 273 2.23 -17.44 -29.71
CA GLN A 273 2.58 -18.58 -30.57
C GLN A 273 1.87 -18.59 -31.94
N VAL A 274 0.94 -17.65 -32.19
CA VAL A 274 0.19 -17.47 -33.46
C VAL A 274 0.85 -16.43 -34.37
#